data_AF-A0A0J7IVZ9-F1
#
_entry.id   AF-A0A0J7IVZ9-F1
#
_cell.length_a   1.000
_cell.length_b   1.000
_cell.length_c   1.000
_cell.angle_alpha   90.00
_cell.angle_beta   90.00
_cell.angle_gamma   90.00
#
_symmetry.space_group_name_H-M   'P 1'
#
loop_
_entity.id
_entity.type
_entity.pdbx_description
1 polymer ?
#
loop_
_entity_poly.entity_id
_entity_poly.type
_entity_poly.pdbx_seq_one_letter_code
_entity_poly.pdbx_strand_id
1 'polypeptide(L)'
;MVDGAKCLCDKGAIPATLKVTSHTKTVFNSKDTDKWAATVEDLKFKEGASCFGSCKVKNNNPCSFAPIGKWIKPYEKVKVMEKSVLLETSYLMCSVGGKITIKHHGQSVKIGNSNLQRADAELMNQILPGLDLQEFQAESDENQYYS
;
A
#
# COMPACT_ATOMS: atom_id res chain seq x y z
N MET A 1 5.15 0.63 5.27
CA MET A 1 4.47 0.30 3.99
C MET A 1 5.30 -0.71 3.18
N VAL A 2 4.72 -1.33 2.16
CA VAL A 2 5.36 -2.39 1.35
C VAL A 2 5.21 -2.17 -0.16
N ASP A 3 5.87 -2.99 -0.98
CA ASP A 3 5.65 -3.03 -2.44
C ASP A 3 4.16 -3.12 -2.77
N GLY A 4 3.74 -2.33 -3.76
CA GLY A 4 2.32 -2.24 -4.13
C GLY A 4 1.53 -1.19 -3.35
N ALA A 5 2.15 -0.45 -2.42
CA ALA A 5 1.50 0.67 -1.75
C ALA A 5 0.97 1.71 -2.75
N LYS A 6 -0.19 2.30 -2.44
CA LYS A 6 -0.82 3.31 -3.29
C LYS A 6 -0.42 4.69 -2.84
N CYS A 7 0.12 5.47 -3.77
CA CYS A 7 0.59 6.82 -3.56
C CYS A 7 -0.23 7.81 -4.39
N LEU A 8 -0.38 9.03 -3.90
CA LEU A 8 -1.11 10.11 -4.57
C LEU A 8 -0.23 11.34 -4.70
N CYS A 9 -0.13 11.89 -5.90
CA CYS A 9 0.40 13.22 -6.16
C CYS A 9 -0.73 14.25 -6.03
N ASP A 10 -0.53 15.33 -5.29
CA ASP A 10 -1.50 16.43 -5.14
C ASP A 10 -1.80 17.19 -6.44
N LYS A 11 -0.95 17.03 -7.46
CA LYS A 11 -1.14 17.55 -8.82
C LYS A 11 -1.58 16.49 -9.83
N GLY A 12 -1.65 15.23 -9.44
CA GLY A 12 -2.09 14.12 -10.29
C GLY A 12 -3.60 13.91 -10.25
N ALA A 13 -4.12 13.15 -11.21
CA ALA A 13 -5.54 12.78 -11.28
C ALA A 13 -5.83 11.40 -10.70
N ILE A 14 -4.86 10.49 -10.70
CA ILE A 14 -5.06 9.11 -10.21
C ILE A 14 -3.92 8.67 -9.27
N PRO A 15 -4.16 7.68 -8.40
CA PRO A 15 -3.11 7.07 -7.58
C PRO A 15 -2.13 6.23 -8.42
N ALA A 16 -0.88 6.17 -7.99
CA ALA A 16 0.18 5.33 -8.53
C ALA A 16 0.56 4.18 -7.58
N THR A 17 1.17 3.13 -8.12
CA THR A 17 1.58 1.96 -7.33
C THR A 17 3.09 1.99 -7.11
N LEU A 18 3.52 2.11 -5.86
CA LEU A 18 4.94 2.12 -5.50
C LEU A 18 5.59 0.78 -5.87
N LYS A 19 6.79 0.85 -6.46
CA LYS A 19 7.62 -0.30 -6.80
C LYS A 19 8.88 -0.28 -5.94
N VAL A 20 9.04 -1.30 -5.10
CA VAL A 20 10.28 -1.51 -4.36
C VAL A 20 11.34 -2.07 -5.30
N THR A 21 12.49 -1.43 -5.32
CA THR A 21 13.65 -1.74 -6.19
C THR A 21 14.96 -1.79 -5.41
N SER A 22 14.95 -1.34 -4.15
CA SER A 22 16.13 -1.23 -3.29
C SER A 22 16.67 -2.59 -2.79
N HIS A 23 15.83 -3.64 -2.80
CA HIS A 23 16.17 -5.03 -2.45
C HIS A 23 15.06 -6.00 -2.87
N THR A 24 15.33 -7.30 -2.73
CA THR A 24 14.36 -8.39 -2.94
C THR A 24 14.12 -9.24 -1.68
N LYS A 25 14.62 -8.82 -0.51
CA LYS A 25 14.36 -9.52 0.77
C LYS A 25 12.95 -9.26 1.32
N THR A 26 12.24 -10.33 1.67
CA THR A 26 10.92 -10.31 2.31
C THR A 26 11.00 -9.80 3.75
N VAL A 27 10.17 -8.83 4.14
CA VAL A 27 10.18 -8.26 5.51
C VAL A 27 8.79 -8.28 6.16
N PHE A 28 7.70 -8.52 5.42
CA PHE A 28 6.35 -8.59 5.99
C PHE A 28 5.54 -9.75 5.41
N ASN A 29 5.10 -10.64 6.31
CA ASN A 29 4.58 -11.97 6.01
C ASN A 29 3.04 -11.95 5.89
N SER A 30 2.52 -11.96 4.67
CA SER A 30 1.20 -12.49 4.33
C SER A 30 1.47 -13.87 3.75
N LYS A 31 0.91 -14.94 4.33
CA LYS A 31 1.23 -16.35 4.05
C LYS A 31 1.32 -16.74 2.56
N ASP A 32 0.78 -15.93 1.66
CA ASP A 32 0.67 -16.24 0.22
C ASP A 32 1.31 -15.21 -0.72
N THR A 33 1.88 -14.10 -0.22
CA THR A 33 2.56 -13.12 -1.09
C THR A 33 3.74 -12.45 -0.38
N ASP A 34 4.95 -12.70 -0.87
CA ASP A 34 6.14 -11.96 -0.46
C ASP A 34 6.01 -10.49 -0.87
N LYS A 35 6.01 -9.58 0.10
CA LYS A 35 6.08 -8.14 -0.15
C LYS A 35 7.33 -7.55 0.51
N TRP A 36 8.03 -6.73 -0.26
CA TRP A 36 9.25 -6.05 0.18
C TRP A 36 8.91 -4.76 0.92
N ALA A 37 9.62 -4.47 2.01
CA ALA A 37 9.48 -3.20 2.71
C ALA A 37 9.94 -2.05 1.81
N ALA A 38 9.19 -0.95 1.76
CA ALA A 38 9.63 0.23 1.03
C ALA A 38 10.62 1.05 1.87
N THR A 39 11.66 1.55 1.21
CA THR A 39 12.74 2.35 1.80
C THR A 39 12.85 3.71 1.13
N VAL A 40 13.68 4.58 1.70
CA VAL A 40 14.01 5.91 1.14
C VAL A 40 14.57 5.89 -0.28
N GLU A 41 15.03 4.75 -0.78
CA GLU A 41 15.60 4.61 -2.12
C GLU A 41 14.60 4.15 -3.18
N ASP A 42 13.38 3.81 -2.79
CA ASP A 42 12.35 3.30 -3.69
C ASP A 42 11.60 4.46 -4.36
N LEU A 43 12.17 4.95 -5.46
CA LEU A 43 11.70 6.16 -6.16
C LEU A 43 10.91 5.86 -7.44
N LYS A 44 10.55 4.60 -7.68
CA LYS A 44 9.88 4.15 -8.91
C LYS A 44 8.45 3.72 -8.65
N PHE A 45 7.59 3.93 -9.64
CA PHE A 45 6.22 3.44 -9.66
C PHE A 45 6.06 2.38 -10.76
N LYS A 46 5.11 1.45 -10.58
CA LYS A 46 4.89 0.34 -11.54
C LYS A 46 4.43 0.87 -12.90
N GLU A 47 3.69 1.97 -12.91
CA GLU A 47 3.16 2.64 -14.09
C GLU A 47 4.19 3.55 -14.79
N GLY A 48 5.44 3.62 -14.30
CA GLY A 48 6.52 4.40 -14.90
C GLY A 48 6.39 5.92 -14.70
N ALA A 49 6.86 6.69 -15.69
CA ALA A 49 6.87 8.17 -15.59
C ALA A 49 5.46 8.79 -15.70
N SER A 50 4.49 8.11 -16.31
CA SER A 50 3.11 8.59 -16.45
C SER A 50 2.19 8.15 -15.31
N CYS A 51 2.76 7.86 -14.14
CA CYS A 51 2.10 7.11 -13.08
C CYS A 51 0.91 7.80 -12.38
N PHE A 52 0.78 9.13 -12.47
CA PHE A 52 -0.29 9.87 -11.80
C PHE A 52 -1.40 10.38 -12.76
N GLY A 53 -1.48 9.84 -13.98
CA GLY A 53 -2.49 10.22 -14.97
C GLY A 53 -2.23 11.63 -15.54
N SER A 54 -3.25 12.50 -15.56
CA SER A 54 -3.08 13.91 -15.95
C SER A 54 -2.45 14.74 -14.83
N CYS A 55 -1.65 15.74 -15.20
CA CYS A 55 -0.92 16.59 -14.26
C CYS A 55 -1.38 18.05 -14.34
N LYS A 56 -1.86 18.60 -13.22
CA LYS A 56 -2.33 19.99 -13.13
C LYS A 56 -1.25 21.02 -13.46
N VAL A 57 0.02 20.75 -13.10
CA VAL A 57 1.15 21.66 -13.41
C VAL A 57 1.47 21.67 -14.90
N LYS A 58 1.12 20.60 -15.63
CA LYS A 58 1.31 20.47 -17.08
C LYS A 58 0.04 20.80 -17.86
N ASN A 59 -0.85 21.64 -17.34
CA ASN A 59 -2.14 21.96 -17.97
C ASN A 59 -2.96 20.71 -18.32
N ASN A 60 -3.03 19.75 -17.39
CA ASN A 60 -3.71 18.46 -17.54
C ASN A 60 -3.17 17.52 -18.63
N ASN A 61 -2.02 17.83 -19.23
CA ASN A 61 -1.29 16.86 -20.05
C ASN A 61 -0.80 15.66 -19.21
N PRO A 62 -0.44 14.53 -19.86
CA PRO A 62 0.08 13.36 -19.17
C PRO A 62 1.24 13.69 -18.23
N CYS A 63 1.18 13.07 -17.04
CA CYS A 63 2.23 13.14 -16.04
C CYS A 63 3.57 12.70 -16.63
N SER A 64 4.64 13.35 -16.19
CA SER A 64 6.02 12.96 -16.49
C SER A 64 6.81 13.01 -15.20
N PHE A 65 6.39 12.19 -14.24
CA PHE A 65 6.96 12.10 -12.90
C PHE A 65 8.48 11.91 -12.97
N ALA A 66 9.17 12.72 -12.17
CA ALA A 66 10.58 12.56 -11.87
C ALA A 66 10.81 12.98 -10.40
N PRO A 67 11.47 12.17 -9.58
CA PRO A 67 11.67 12.47 -8.16
C PRO A 67 12.69 13.61 -7.95
N ILE A 68 12.47 14.42 -6.91
CA ILE A 68 13.50 15.28 -6.32
C ILE A 68 14.03 14.59 -5.06
N GLY A 69 15.29 14.17 -5.09
CA GLY A 69 15.96 13.57 -3.95
C GLY A 69 15.34 12.23 -3.51
N LYS A 70 15.40 11.97 -2.20
CA LYS A 70 14.82 10.78 -1.56
C LYS A 70 13.52 11.12 -0.82
N TRP A 71 12.82 10.08 -0.35
CA TRP A 71 11.67 10.26 0.53
C TRP A 71 12.04 11.03 1.81
N ILE A 72 11.14 11.91 2.21
CA ILE A 72 11.26 12.78 3.39
C ILE A 72 10.39 12.21 4.51
N LYS A 73 10.82 12.42 5.76
CA LYS A 73 10.24 11.81 6.98
C LYS A 73 10.21 10.27 6.94
N PRO A 74 11.31 9.58 6.62
CA PRO A 74 11.38 8.14 6.84
C PRO A 74 11.45 7.81 8.34
N TYR A 75 11.28 6.54 8.69
CA TYR A 75 11.53 6.06 10.03
C TYR A 75 12.97 5.54 10.16
N GLU A 76 13.81 6.32 10.82
CA GLU A 76 15.26 6.06 10.88
C GLU A 76 15.66 4.95 11.85
N LYS A 77 14.80 4.65 12.83
CA LYS A 77 15.06 3.62 13.84
C LYS A 77 14.96 2.19 13.30
N VAL A 78 14.26 1.99 12.18
CA VAL A 78 14.13 0.69 11.51
C VAL A 78 14.78 0.77 10.15
N LYS A 79 15.71 -0.14 9.91
CA LYS A 79 16.46 -0.20 8.66
C LYS A 79 16.28 -1.56 7.99
N VAL A 80 16.14 -1.52 6.67
CA VAL A 80 16.21 -2.70 5.82
C VAL A 80 17.38 -2.51 4.87
N MET A 81 18.35 -3.42 4.91
CA MET A 81 19.59 -3.28 4.14
C MET A 81 20.26 -1.90 4.36
N GLU A 82 20.34 -1.48 5.63
CA GLU A 82 20.89 -0.18 6.07
C GLU A 82 20.11 1.07 5.64
N LYS A 83 18.97 0.90 4.96
CA LYS A 83 18.12 1.99 4.46
C LYS A 83 16.91 2.17 5.37
N SER A 84 16.62 3.42 5.73
CA SER A 84 15.44 3.76 6.54
C SER A 84 14.14 3.40 5.80
N VAL A 85 13.17 2.87 6.54
CA VAL A 85 11.87 2.45 6.00
C VAL A 85 10.89 3.62 5.90
N LEU A 86 9.88 3.48 5.02
CA LEU A 86 8.84 4.48 4.83
C LEU A 86 7.62 4.24 5.75
N LEU A 87 7.08 5.35 6.28
CA LEU A 87 5.82 5.44 7.01
C LEU A 87 4.76 6.13 6.16
N GLU A 88 3.50 6.08 6.58
CA GLU A 88 2.39 6.79 5.90
C GLU A 88 2.57 8.31 5.89
N THR A 89 3.34 8.83 6.86
CA THR A 89 3.69 10.25 6.96
C THR A 89 4.86 10.65 6.06
N SER A 90 5.58 9.67 5.47
CA SER A 90 6.64 9.92 4.52
C SER A 90 6.09 10.51 3.22
N TYR A 91 6.87 11.35 2.55
CA TYR A 91 6.46 11.94 1.28
C TYR A 91 7.64 12.15 0.34
N LEU A 92 7.35 12.22 -0.96
CA LEU A 92 8.33 12.44 -2.02
C LEU A 92 7.95 13.68 -2.83
N MET A 93 8.95 14.44 -3.30
CA MET A 93 8.73 15.62 -4.14
C MET A 93 8.95 15.27 -5.61
N CYS A 94 8.16 15.86 -6.50
CA CYS A 94 8.29 15.71 -7.96
C CYS A 94 8.95 16.95 -8.57
N SER A 95 9.90 16.77 -9.50
CA SER A 95 10.61 17.88 -10.17
C SER A 95 9.74 18.66 -11.14
N VAL A 96 8.70 18.04 -11.67
CA VAL A 96 7.62 18.72 -12.41
C VAL A 96 6.80 19.63 -11.50
N GLY A 97 6.82 19.38 -10.18
CA GLY A 97 5.96 20.00 -9.20
C GLY A 97 4.94 19.01 -8.64
N GLY A 98 4.67 19.14 -7.35
CA GLY A 98 3.75 18.29 -6.61
C GLY A 98 4.42 17.48 -5.51
N LYS A 99 3.60 17.12 -4.51
CA LYS A 99 3.95 16.33 -3.34
C LYS A 99 3.22 14.99 -3.43
N ILE A 100 3.99 13.92 -3.32
CA ILE A 100 3.51 12.55 -3.36
C ILE A 100 3.41 12.03 -1.94
N THR A 101 2.23 11.58 -1.56
CA THR A 101 1.92 11.04 -0.23
C THR A 101 1.40 9.61 -0.36
N ILE A 102 1.53 8.86 0.72
CA ILE A 102 1.11 7.46 0.79
C ILE A 102 -0.33 7.43 1.29
N LYS A 103 -1.21 6.72 0.57
CA LYS A 103 -2.64 6.61 0.93
C LYS A 103 -3.02 5.23 1.42
N HIS A 104 -2.41 4.19 0.83
CA HIS A 104 -2.56 2.83 1.32
C HIS A 104 -1.19 2.17 1.44
N HIS A 105 -0.91 1.58 2.59
CA HIS A 105 0.39 0.99 2.93
C HIS A 105 0.73 -0.26 2.10
N GLY A 106 -0.21 -0.80 1.32
CA GLY A 106 0.00 -1.94 0.42
C GLY A 106 -0.04 -3.32 1.09
N GLN A 107 -0.24 -3.37 2.41
CA GLN A 107 -0.45 -4.64 3.12
C GLN A 107 -1.90 -5.04 2.99
N SER A 108 -2.14 -6.34 2.91
CA SER A 108 -3.46 -6.95 2.86
C SER A 108 -3.59 -7.88 4.05
N VAL A 109 -4.64 -7.71 4.85
CA VAL A 109 -4.96 -8.63 5.95
C VAL A 109 -5.72 -9.79 5.34
N LYS A 110 -5.19 -11.00 5.46
CA LYS A 110 -5.95 -12.22 5.23
C LYS A 110 -6.52 -12.68 6.56
N ILE A 111 -7.85 -12.69 6.68
CA ILE A 111 -8.50 -13.32 7.82
C ILE A 111 -8.47 -14.82 7.55
N GLY A 112 -7.78 -15.58 8.41
CA GLY A 112 -7.80 -17.04 8.30
C GLY A 112 -9.14 -17.59 8.78
N ASN A 113 -9.57 -18.74 8.25
CA ASN A 113 -10.84 -19.39 8.62
C ASN A 113 -10.99 -19.56 10.13
N SER A 114 -9.90 -19.92 10.82
CA SER A 114 -9.90 -20.09 12.27
C SER A 114 -10.01 -18.78 13.08
N ASN A 115 -9.77 -17.63 12.45
CA ASN A 115 -10.04 -16.32 13.03
C ASN A 115 -11.50 -15.90 12.78
N LEU A 116 -12.03 -16.19 11.58
CA LEU A 116 -13.44 -16.01 11.24
C LEU A 116 -14.34 -16.82 12.17
N GLN A 117 -14.09 -18.12 12.33
CA GLN A 117 -14.89 -19.01 13.18
C GLN A 117 -14.87 -18.64 14.67
N ARG A 118 -13.82 -17.96 15.15
CA ARG A 118 -13.70 -17.54 16.56
C ARG A 118 -14.22 -16.14 16.82
N ALA A 119 -14.52 -15.36 15.78
CA ALA A 119 -15.01 -14.01 15.94
C ALA A 119 -16.44 -14.04 16.52
N ASP A 120 -16.69 -13.20 17.53
CA ASP A 120 -18.05 -12.94 18.00
C ASP A 120 -18.78 -12.12 16.93
N ALA A 121 -19.59 -12.80 16.13
CA ALA A 121 -20.27 -12.20 15.00
C ALA A 121 -21.32 -11.17 15.43
N GLU A 122 -21.95 -11.33 16.60
CA GLU A 122 -22.94 -10.38 17.09
C GLU A 122 -22.28 -9.06 17.45
N LEU A 123 -21.16 -9.12 18.19
CA LEU A 123 -20.36 -7.93 18.51
C LEU A 123 -19.82 -7.25 17.24
N MET A 124 -19.32 -8.03 16.28
CA MET A 124 -18.73 -7.49 15.06
C MET A 124 -19.78 -6.81 14.16
N ASN A 125 -20.99 -7.38 14.05
CA ASN A 125 -22.09 -6.79 13.28
C ASN A 125 -22.61 -5.49 13.91
N GLN A 126 -22.56 -5.36 15.24
CA GLN A 126 -22.91 -4.10 15.93
C GLN A 126 -21.90 -3.00 15.65
N ILE A 127 -20.61 -3.34 15.61
CA ILE A 127 -19.52 -2.36 15.39
C ILE A 127 -19.40 -2.02 13.90
N LEU A 128 -19.72 -2.96 13.01
CA LEU A 128 -19.59 -2.86 11.56
C LEU A 128 -20.96 -3.06 10.88
N PRO A 129 -21.87 -2.08 10.93
CA PRO A 129 -23.26 -2.24 10.46
C PRO A 129 -23.40 -2.51 8.95
N GLY A 130 -22.31 -2.39 8.17
CA GLY A 130 -22.26 -2.74 6.74
C GLY A 130 -21.64 -4.10 6.45
N LEU A 131 -21.38 -4.91 7.48
CA LEU A 131 -20.80 -6.24 7.39
C LEU A 131 -21.67 -7.22 8.18
N ASP A 132 -22.15 -8.27 7.52
CA ASP A 132 -22.77 -9.40 8.21
C ASP A 132 -21.76 -10.55 8.32
N LEU A 133 -21.08 -10.61 9.47
CA LEU A 133 -20.07 -11.61 9.73
C LEU A 133 -20.65 -13.04 9.88
N GLN A 134 -21.95 -13.18 10.21
CA GLN A 134 -22.57 -14.50 10.28
C GLN A 134 -22.66 -15.14 8.88
N GLU A 135 -23.01 -14.36 7.86
CA GLU A 135 -23.03 -14.79 6.46
C GLU A 135 -21.64 -15.25 6.00
N PHE A 136 -20.59 -14.47 6.30
CA PHE A 136 -19.20 -14.84 5.98
C PHE A 136 -18.72 -16.11 6.71
N GLN A 137 -19.15 -16.34 7.95
CA GLN A 137 -18.83 -17.57 8.69
C GLN A 137 -19.48 -18.78 8.02
N ALA A 138 -20.76 -18.70 7.65
CA ALA A 138 -21.49 -19.77 6.98
C ALA A 138 -20.86 -20.14 5.62
N GLU A 139 -20.53 -19.14 4.78
CA GLU A 139 -19.82 -19.38 3.51
C GLU A 139 -18.45 -20.03 3.72
N SER A 140 -17.73 -19.65 4.79
CA SER A 140 -16.41 -20.22 5.10
C SER A 140 -16.49 -21.68 5.54
N ASP A 141 -17.53 -22.05 6.29
CA ASP A 141 -17.77 -23.42 6.75
C ASP A 141 -18.21 -24.33 5.59
N GLU A 142 -19.04 -23.83 4.66
CA GLU A 142 -19.46 -24.57 3.48
C GLU A 142 -18.28 -24.87 2.54
N ASN A 143 -17.40 -23.88 2.30
CA ASN A 143 -16.19 -24.06 1.50
C ASN A 143 -15.16 -25.02 2.12
N GLN A 144 -15.14 -25.19 3.45
CA GLN A 144 -14.31 -26.19 4.12
C GLN A 144 -14.84 -27.62 3.96
N TYR A 145 -16.15 -27.80 3.75
CA TYR A 145 -16.76 -29.12 3.57
C TYR A 145 -16.51 -29.72 2.18
N TYR A 146 -16.27 -28.87 1.17
CA TYR A 146 -16.01 -29.27 -0.22
C TYR A 146 -14.53 -29.20 -0.65
N SER A 147 -13.60 -28.93 0.28
CA SER A 147 -12.14 -28.89 0.03
C SER A 147 -11.40 -30.12 0.57
#